data_AF-A0AAJ1FAA4-F1
#
_entry.id   AF-A0AAJ1FAA4-F1
#
_cell.length_a   1.000
_cell.length_b   1.000
_cell.length_c   1.000
_cell.angle_alpha   90.00
_cell.angle_beta   90.00
_cell.angle_gamma   90.00
#
_symmetry.space_group_name_H-M   'P 1'
#
loop_
_entity.id
_entity.type
_entity.pdbx_description
1 polymer ?
#
loop_
_entity_poly.entity_id
_entity_poly.type
_entity_poly.pdbx_seq_one_letter_code
_entity_poly.pdbx_strand_id
1 'polypeptide(L)'
;MILDTYTVEISEDERLETSSGQCIREEWMKDGKAHRSGGPAVIVRDRKTGEVFVEEFYENGKLHRDEGPARIWRDVSGATHSEEYWRRGKQHRLDGPSARVVDIRTGVVTQEAWYKDGHIHREGAPAVVFRDGATGIATDEVWYLNGIQDRNDGPAFIKRDPQTGVVFHEEWLSSGGSYRQDGPAVIFRDPNTGAITSVEEMFFEGNRVDSQRDFNQSSRAGPKP
;
A
#
# COMPACT_ATOMS: atom_id res chain seq x y z
N MET A 1 37.43 -18.79 -1.74
CA MET A 1 37.34 -17.45 -1.11
C MET A 1 36.46 -16.63 -2.04
N ILE A 2 35.22 -16.35 -1.65
CA ILE A 2 34.41 -15.40 -2.41
C ILE A 2 34.68 -14.04 -1.77
N LEU A 3 35.12 -13.10 -2.59
CA LEU A 3 35.55 -11.78 -2.16
C LEU A 3 34.33 -10.86 -2.05
N ASP A 4 34.41 -9.87 -1.16
CA ASP A 4 33.55 -8.70 -1.26
C ASP A 4 33.85 -8.03 -2.61
N THR A 5 32.81 -7.76 -3.40
CA THR A 5 32.97 -7.14 -4.73
C THR A 5 32.21 -5.83 -4.81
N TYR A 6 32.74 -4.95 -5.65
CA TYR A 6 32.15 -3.68 -5.99
C TYR A 6 32.06 -3.57 -7.51
N THR A 7 30.87 -3.31 -8.03
CA THR A 7 30.64 -3.14 -9.47
C THR A 7 30.08 -1.75 -9.77
N VAL A 8 30.42 -1.25 -10.95
CA VAL A 8 29.92 0.01 -11.49
C VAL A 8 29.48 -0.26 -12.91
N GLU A 9 28.23 0.03 -13.20
CA GLU A 9 27.65 -0.12 -14.52
C GLU A 9 27.10 1.23 -15.00
N ILE A 10 27.27 1.49 -16.28
CA ILE A 10 26.68 2.66 -16.94
C ILE A 10 25.65 2.11 -17.91
N SER A 11 24.42 2.56 -17.76
CA SER A 11 23.29 2.13 -18.57
C SER A 11 22.33 3.27 -18.81
N GLU A 12 21.44 3.07 -19.77
CA GLU A 12 20.23 3.87 -19.92
C GLU A 12 19.14 3.18 -19.09
N ASP A 13 18.42 3.95 -18.26
CA ASP A 13 17.27 3.44 -17.50
C ASP A 13 16.07 4.33 -17.84
N GLU A 14 15.18 3.81 -18.67
CA GLU A 14 14.00 4.54 -19.17
C GLU A 14 13.01 4.93 -18.06
N ARG A 15 13.15 4.34 -16.87
CA ARG A 15 12.33 4.71 -15.70
C ARG A 15 12.82 5.99 -15.03
N LEU A 16 14.06 6.38 -15.32
CA LEU A 16 14.71 7.54 -14.73
C LEU A 16 14.77 8.66 -15.76
N GLU A 17 14.17 9.79 -15.43
CA GLU A 17 14.42 11.02 -16.16
C GLU A 17 15.87 11.42 -15.86
N THR A 18 16.78 11.23 -16.81
CA THR A 18 18.19 11.61 -16.61
C THR A 18 18.52 12.81 -17.49
N SER A 19 19.39 13.68 -17.00
CA SER A 19 19.88 14.86 -17.73
C SER A 19 20.76 14.52 -18.93
N SER A 20 21.24 13.27 -18.99
CA SER A 20 22.20 12.78 -19.99
C SER A 20 21.74 11.54 -20.76
N GLY A 21 20.56 10.99 -20.45
CA GLY A 21 20.12 9.68 -20.94
C GLY A 21 20.77 8.49 -20.23
N GLN A 22 21.75 8.73 -19.35
CA GLN A 22 22.55 7.67 -18.71
C GLN A 22 22.60 7.82 -17.20
N CYS A 23 22.57 6.68 -16.52
CA CYS A 23 22.78 6.56 -15.09
C CYS A 23 24.05 5.75 -14.79
N ILE A 24 24.58 5.94 -13.59
CA ILE A 24 25.59 5.08 -12.98
C ILE A 24 24.88 4.25 -11.92
N ARG A 25 25.05 2.94 -11.99
CA ARG A 25 24.63 1.98 -10.97
C ARG A 25 25.84 1.41 -10.25
N GLU A 26 25.89 1.57 -8.94
CA GLU A 26 26.94 1.02 -8.07
C GLU A 26 26.36 -0.08 -7.18
N GLU A 27 27.08 -1.19 -7.06
CA GLU A 27 26.71 -2.31 -6.20
C GLU A 27 27.83 -2.74 -5.27
N TRP A 28 27.46 -2.99 -4.01
CA TRP A 28 28.31 -3.63 -3.02
C TRP A 28 27.77 -5.04 -2.74
N MET A 29 28.64 -6.03 -2.89
CA MET A 29 28.29 -7.43 -2.77
C MET A 29 29.22 -8.13 -1.77
N LYS A 30 28.66 -9.06 -1.00
CA LYS A 30 29.37 -9.99 -0.12
C LYS A 30 28.88 -11.40 -0.42
N ASP A 31 29.80 -12.33 -0.64
CA ASP A 31 29.48 -13.73 -0.98
C ASP A 31 28.49 -13.85 -2.17
N GLY A 32 28.63 -12.98 -3.17
CA GLY A 32 27.75 -12.95 -4.35
C GLY A 32 26.33 -12.40 -4.08
N LYS A 33 26.11 -11.74 -2.95
CA LYS A 33 24.82 -11.15 -2.57
C LYS A 33 24.96 -9.68 -2.23
N ALA A 34 23.97 -8.85 -2.58
CA ALA A 34 23.95 -7.44 -2.21
C ALA A 34 24.09 -7.27 -0.69
N HIS A 35 25.10 -6.50 -0.26
CA HIS A 35 25.40 -6.29 1.14
C HIS A 35 26.31 -5.07 1.30
N ARG A 36 25.96 -4.17 2.23
CA ARG A 36 26.88 -3.12 2.67
C ARG A 36 26.62 -2.72 4.11
N SER A 37 27.65 -2.72 4.94
CA SER A 37 27.57 -2.18 6.30
C SER A 37 27.69 -0.65 6.26
N GLY A 38 26.74 0.06 6.86
CA GLY A 38 26.81 1.51 7.06
C GLY A 38 26.37 2.38 5.87
N GLY A 39 25.88 1.80 4.78
CA GLY A 39 25.41 2.56 3.61
C GLY A 39 24.57 1.72 2.65
N PRO A 40 24.03 2.33 1.58
CA PRO A 40 23.26 1.61 0.58
C PRO A 40 24.16 0.63 -0.19
N ALA A 41 23.68 -0.59 -0.37
CA ALA A 41 24.35 -1.61 -1.17
C ALA A 41 24.07 -1.44 -2.66
N VAL A 42 23.05 -0.67 -3.04
CA VAL A 42 22.78 -0.24 -4.41
C VAL A 42 22.58 1.26 -4.42
N ILE A 43 23.29 1.95 -5.31
CA ILE A 43 23.07 3.37 -5.61
C ILE A 43 22.88 3.52 -7.12
N VAL A 44 21.83 4.22 -7.54
CA VAL A 44 21.66 4.66 -8.93
C VAL A 44 21.62 6.18 -8.95
N ARG A 45 22.44 6.79 -9.81
CA ARG A 45 22.53 8.25 -9.95
C ARG A 45 22.67 8.70 -11.38
N ASP A 46 22.29 9.94 -11.67
CA ASP A 46 22.55 10.57 -12.95
C ASP A 46 24.06 10.62 -13.22
N ARG A 47 24.47 10.20 -14.42
CA ARG A 47 25.89 10.15 -14.79
C ARG A 47 26.55 11.54 -14.84
N LYS A 48 25.79 12.56 -15.20
CA LYS A 48 26.26 13.92 -15.46
C LYS A 48 26.13 14.83 -14.23
N THR A 49 24.97 14.84 -13.56
CA THR A 49 24.74 15.69 -12.38
C THR A 49 25.21 15.02 -11.09
N GLY A 50 25.22 13.69 -11.06
CA GLY A 50 25.50 12.92 -9.85
C GLY A 50 24.33 12.82 -8.88
N GLU A 51 23.16 13.36 -9.23
CA GLU A 51 21.95 13.27 -8.42
C GLU A 51 21.52 11.82 -8.24
N VAL A 52 21.26 11.43 -7.00
CA VAL A 52 20.90 10.06 -6.65
C VAL A 52 19.40 9.86 -6.85
N PHE A 53 19.05 8.88 -7.69
CA PHE A 53 17.67 8.46 -7.92
C PHE A 53 17.26 7.32 -6.99
N VAL A 54 18.16 6.37 -6.75
CA VAL A 54 17.83 5.15 -6.01
C VAL A 54 18.89 4.87 -4.97
N GLU A 55 18.44 4.58 -3.76
CA GLU A 55 19.25 3.99 -2.70
C GLU A 55 18.55 2.74 -2.18
N GLU A 56 19.23 1.60 -2.21
CA GLU A 56 18.74 0.38 -1.58
C GLU A 56 19.76 -0.19 -0.59
N PHE A 57 19.27 -0.55 0.60
CA PHE A 57 20.05 -1.07 1.70
C PHE A 57 19.80 -2.58 1.80
N TYR A 58 20.89 -3.35 1.74
CA TYR A 58 20.83 -4.80 1.81
C TYR A 58 21.75 -5.34 2.90
N GLU A 59 21.28 -6.39 3.56
CA GLU A 59 22.06 -7.24 4.43
C GLU A 59 21.93 -8.69 3.94
N ASN A 60 23.04 -9.27 3.48
CA ASN A 60 23.14 -10.67 3.04
C ASN A 60 22.12 -11.03 1.95
N GLY A 61 21.93 -10.13 0.98
CA GLY A 61 21.03 -10.28 -0.15
C GLY A 61 19.56 -9.98 0.16
N LYS A 62 19.23 -9.45 1.34
CA LYS A 62 17.86 -9.09 1.71
C LYS A 62 17.76 -7.59 1.98
N LEU A 63 16.72 -6.93 1.47
CA LEU A 63 16.42 -5.55 1.81
C LEU A 63 16.33 -5.40 3.33
N HIS A 64 17.12 -4.49 3.87
CA HIS A 64 17.27 -4.33 5.31
C HIS A 64 17.79 -2.93 5.62
N ARG A 65 17.11 -2.23 6.52
CA ARG A 65 17.67 -1.10 7.23
C ARG A 65 17.03 -1.02 8.63
N ASP A 66 17.86 -0.87 9.67
CA ASP A 66 17.36 -0.71 11.03
C ASP A 66 16.75 0.68 11.24
N GLU A 67 17.43 1.71 10.72
CA GLU A 67 17.05 3.12 10.87
C GLU A 67 16.75 3.75 9.50
N GLY A 68 15.47 4.07 9.28
CA GLY A 68 14.99 4.70 8.05
C GLY A 68 14.58 3.72 6.94
N PRO A 69 14.24 4.23 5.74
CA PRO A 69 13.79 3.41 4.63
C PRO A 69 14.94 2.61 4.01
N ALA A 70 14.68 1.34 3.72
CA ALA A 70 15.62 0.44 3.09
C ALA A 70 15.63 0.58 1.55
N ARG A 71 14.58 1.17 0.97
CA ARG A 71 14.52 1.54 -0.43
C ARG A 71 13.97 2.94 -0.55
N ILE A 72 14.66 3.78 -1.32
CA ILE A 72 14.31 5.18 -1.55
C ILE A 72 14.38 5.43 -3.05
N TRP A 73 13.34 6.04 -3.59
CA TRP A 73 13.31 6.56 -4.96
C TRP A 73 13.12 8.07 -4.93
N ARG A 74 13.92 8.76 -5.74
CA ARG A 74 13.90 10.21 -5.91
C ARG A 74 13.70 10.55 -7.37
N ASP A 75 13.11 11.71 -7.61
CA ASP A 75 13.03 12.29 -8.94
C ASP A 75 14.31 13.10 -9.30
N VAL A 76 14.29 13.73 -10.47
CA VAL A 76 15.36 14.60 -10.98
C VAL A 76 15.67 15.81 -10.12
N SER A 77 14.73 16.27 -9.30
CA SER A 77 14.97 17.37 -8.37
C SER A 77 15.61 16.90 -7.07
N GLY A 78 15.73 15.58 -6.89
CA GLY A 78 16.16 14.94 -5.65
C GLY A 78 15.03 14.77 -4.62
N ALA A 79 13.80 15.18 -4.94
CA ALA A 79 12.66 15.02 -4.06
C ALA A 79 12.30 13.53 -3.95
N THR A 80 12.00 13.08 -2.73
CA THR A 80 11.62 11.68 -2.50
C THR A 80 10.25 11.39 -3.10
N HIS A 81 10.22 10.54 -4.12
CA HIS A 81 9.00 10.02 -4.72
C HIS A 81 8.43 8.86 -3.92
N SER A 82 9.28 7.92 -3.47
CA SER A 82 8.82 6.80 -2.66
C SER A 82 9.84 6.33 -1.63
N GLU A 83 9.32 5.76 -0.54
CA GLU A 83 10.10 5.16 0.53
C GLU A 83 9.47 3.83 0.94
N GLU A 84 10.32 2.84 1.16
CA GLU A 84 9.91 1.55 1.71
C GLU A 84 10.83 1.10 2.86
N TYR A 85 10.23 0.59 3.93
CA TYR A 85 10.89 0.18 5.15
C TYR A 85 10.92 -1.34 5.22
N TRP A 86 12.13 -1.91 5.28
CA TRP A 86 12.36 -3.34 5.24
C TRP A 86 13.36 -3.76 6.33
N ARG A 87 13.14 -4.91 6.96
CA ARG A 87 14.07 -5.54 7.90
C ARG A 87 14.13 -7.02 7.58
N ARG A 88 15.35 -7.50 7.30
CA ARG A 88 15.62 -8.91 6.97
C ARG A 88 14.74 -9.44 5.83
N GLY A 89 14.45 -8.61 4.84
CA GLY A 89 13.65 -8.96 3.66
C GLY A 89 12.13 -8.94 3.88
N LYS A 90 11.64 -8.39 4.99
CA LYS A 90 10.20 -8.22 5.27
C LYS A 90 9.87 -6.73 5.42
N GLN A 91 8.81 -6.26 4.76
CA GLN A 91 8.30 -4.91 4.99
C GLN A 91 7.79 -4.77 6.42
N HIS A 92 8.15 -3.66 7.06
CA HIS A 92 7.81 -3.37 8.45
C HIS A 92 8.00 -1.89 8.74
N ARG A 93 7.20 -1.33 9.65
CA ARG A 93 7.48 -0.06 10.33
C ARG A 93 6.60 0.05 11.57
N LEU A 94 7.15 0.50 12.70
CA LEU A 94 6.38 0.68 13.94
C LEU A 94 5.52 1.95 13.92
N ASP A 95 6.11 3.08 13.52
CA ASP A 95 5.53 4.40 13.76
C ASP A 95 5.03 5.10 12.48
N GLY A 96 4.57 4.35 11.48
CA GLY A 96 4.07 4.92 10.23
C GLY A 96 3.89 3.92 9.11
N PRO A 97 3.57 4.38 7.89
CA PRO A 97 3.46 3.50 6.73
C PRO A 97 4.81 2.88 6.40
N SER A 98 4.82 1.58 6.12
CA SER A 98 6.01 0.85 5.68
C SER A 98 6.31 1.12 4.20
N ALA A 99 5.33 1.57 3.42
CA ALA A 99 5.52 2.06 2.07
C ALA A 99 4.73 3.37 1.88
N ARG A 100 5.35 4.37 1.27
CA ARG A 100 4.74 5.67 0.98
C ARG A 100 5.16 6.15 -0.40
N VAL A 101 4.21 6.63 -1.20
CA VAL A 101 4.42 7.20 -2.53
C VAL A 101 3.83 8.60 -2.59
N VAL A 102 4.54 9.51 -3.25
CA VAL A 102 4.18 10.93 -3.40
C VAL A 102 4.15 11.27 -4.88
N ASP A 103 3.08 11.89 -5.36
CA ASP A 103 3.07 12.54 -6.66
C ASP A 103 4.03 13.73 -6.63
N ILE A 104 5.09 13.66 -7.45
CA ILE A 104 6.15 14.67 -7.45
C ILE A 104 5.69 16.02 -7.98
N ARG A 105 4.66 16.06 -8.81
CA ARG A 105 4.15 17.29 -9.42
C ARG A 105 3.26 18.06 -8.45
N THR A 106 2.47 17.35 -7.65
CA THR A 106 1.51 17.96 -6.72
C THR A 106 1.97 17.94 -5.26
N GLY A 107 2.94 17.08 -4.92
CA GLY A 107 3.38 16.83 -3.55
C GLY A 107 2.39 15.99 -2.72
N VAL A 108 1.30 15.53 -3.34
CA VAL A 108 0.26 14.73 -2.67
C VAL A 108 0.79 13.33 -2.41
N VAL A 109 0.60 12.83 -1.20
CA VAL A 109 0.79 11.40 -0.92
C VAL A 109 -0.27 10.63 -1.67
N THR A 110 0.10 9.77 -2.60
CA THR A 110 -0.85 9.00 -3.43
C THR A 110 -1.06 7.58 -2.91
N GLN A 111 -0.11 7.06 -2.15
CA GLN A 111 -0.21 5.73 -1.57
C GLN A 111 0.45 5.67 -0.20
N GLU A 112 -0.22 4.99 0.72
CA GLU A 112 0.36 4.56 1.98
C GLU A 112 -0.05 3.12 2.27
N ALA A 113 0.89 2.30 2.72
CA ALA A 113 0.61 0.93 3.13
C ALA A 113 1.38 0.56 4.40
N TRP A 114 0.71 -0.18 5.29
CA TRP A 114 1.22 -0.60 6.59
C TRP A 114 1.45 -2.11 6.59
N TYR A 115 2.64 -2.51 7.03
CA TYR A 115 3.05 -3.91 7.09
C TYR A 115 3.59 -4.25 8.48
N LYS A 116 3.28 -5.47 8.92
CA LYS A 116 3.84 -6.10 10.12
C LYS A 116 4.39 -7.47 9.73
N ASP A 117 5.68 -7.67 9.93
CA ASP A 117 6.39 -8.92 9.63
C ASP A 117 6.19 -9.44 8.19
N GLY A 118 6.06 -8.52 7.23
CA GLY A 118 5.84 -8.83 5.81
C GLY A 118 4.38 -9.02 5.39
N HIS A 119 3.43 -8.88 6.31
CA HIS A 119 2.00 -8.95 6.01
C HIS A 119 1.36 -7.57 6.10
N ILE A 120 0.46 -7.24 5.17
CA ILE A 120 -0.34 -6.00 5.25
C ILE A 120 -1.14 -6.05 6.56
N HIS A 121 -0.99 -5.04 7.40
CA HIS A 121 -1.56 -5.04 8.74
C HIS A 121 -1.65 -3.63 9.29
N ARG A 122 -2.82 -3.24 9.81
CA ARG A 122 -2.97 -2.05 10.65
C ARG A 122 -4.18 -2.18 11.57
N GLU A 123 -3.98 -1.89 12.85
CA GLU A 123 -5.06 -1.85 13.83
C GLU A 123 -5.79 -0.50 13.77
N GLY A 124 -7.13 -0.53 13.83
CA GLY A 124 -7.98 0.65 13.98
C GLY A 124 -8.09 1.60 12.78
N ALA A 125 -7.29 1.43 11.73
CA ALA A 125 -7.23 2.31 10.56
C ALA A 125 -6.93 1.51 9.28
N PRO A 126 -7.17 2.07 8.08
CA PRO A 126 -6.91 1.35 6.84
C PRO A 126 -5.43 1.00 6.70
N ALA A 127 -5.14 -0.25 6.36
CA ALA A 127 -3.80 -0.77 6.16
C ALA A 127 -3.26 -0.45 4.76
N VAL A 128 -4.14 -0.11 3.82
CA VAL A 128 -3.78 0.45 2.51
C VAL A 128 -4.68 1.65 2.24
N VAL A 129 -4.08 2.75 1.80
CA VAL A 129 -4.79 3.97 1.39
C VAL A 129 -4.24 4.40 0.04
N PHE A 130 -5.13 4.59 -0.93
CA PHE A 130 -4.83 5.27 -2.19
C PHE A 130 -5.51 6.63 -2.23
N ARG A 131 -4.85 7.62 -2.81
CA ARG A 131 -5.35 8.98 -2.96
C ARG A 131 -5.20 9.45 -4.40
N ASP A 132 -6.18 10.22 -4.85
CA ASP A 132 -6.07 10.90 -6.14
C ASP A 132 -4.94 11.94 -6.10
N GLY A 133 -4.07 11.92 -7.11
CA GLY A 133 -2.88 12.78 -7.16
C GLY A 133 -3.19 14.27 -7.33
N ALA A 134 -4.37 14.63 -7.86
CA ALA A 134 -4.76 16.01 -8.08
C ALA A 134 -5.57 16.58 -6.91
N THR A 135 -6.51 15.81 -6.36
CA THR A 135 -7.41 16.28 -5.28
C THR A 135 -6.93 15.89 -3.88
N GLY A 136 -6.09 14.86 -3.76
CA GLY A 136 -5.66 14.30 -2.48
C GLY A 136 -6.73 13.50 -1.72
N ILE A 137 -7.92 13.36 -2.31
CA ILE A 137 -9.02 12.57 -1.75
C ILE A 137 -8.59 11.11 -1.67
N ALA A 138 -8.82 10.46 -0.52
CA ALA A 138 -8.63 9.02 -0.39
C ALA A 138 -9.68 8.28 -1.22
N THR A 139 -9.26 7.69 -2.32
CA THR A 139 -10.15 6.99 -3.25
C THR A 139 -10.41 5.57 -2.81
N ASP A 140 -9.44 4.92 -2.17
CA ASP A 140 -9.55 3.53 -1.75
C ASP A 140 -8.95 3.40 -0.35
N GLU A 141 -9.71 2.83 0.58
CA GLU A 141 -9.27 2.53 1.93
C GLU A 141 -9.54 1.04 2.18
N VAL A 142 -8.51 0.28 2.55
CA VAL A 142 -8.60 -1.16 2.74
C VAL A 142 -8.04 -1.57 4.09
N TRP A 143 -8.81 -2.32 4.86
CA TRP A 143 -8.43 -2.79 6.18
C TRP A 143 -7.92 -4.23 6.11
N TYR A 144 -6.75 -4.45 6.71
CA TYR A 144 -6.13 -5.76 6.82
C TYR A 144 -5.59 -5.98 8.23
N LEU A 145 -5.77 -7.20 8.72
CA LEU A 145 -5.14 -7.72 9.93
C LEU A 145 -4.36 -8.99 9.56
N ASN A 146 -3.03 -8.90 9.66
CA ASN A 146 -2.11 -10.02 9.38
C ASN A 146 -2.30 -10.62 7.97
N GLY A 147 -2.51 -9.76 6.98
CA GLY A 147 -2.71 -10.17 5.58
C GLY A 147 -4.13 -10.62 5.24
N ILE A 148 -5.05 -10.64 6.21
CA ILE A 148 -6.45 -10.98 6.00
C ILE A 148 -7.26 -9.69 5.97
N GLN A 149 -8.06 -9.49 4.91
CA GLN A 149 -8.94 -8.34 4.80
C GLN A 149 -10.10 -8.50 5.80
N ASP A 150 -10.12 -7.63 6.82
CA ASP A 150 -11.05 -7.73 7.94
C ASP A 150 -11.17 -6.39 8.67
N ARG A 151 -12.35 -6.14 9.23
CA ARG A 151 -12.63 -4.99 10.11
C ARG A 151 -13.84 -5.29 11.00
N ASN A 152 -13.65 -5.19 12.32
CA ASN A 152 -14.71 -5.42 13.31
C ASN A 152 -15.85 -4.37 13.26
N ASP A 153 -15.50 -3.10 13.00
CA ASP A 153 -16.41 -1.97 13.22
C ASP A 153 -16.67 -1.15 11.95
N GLY A 154 -17.01 -1.83 10.84
CA GLY A 154 -17.37 -1.16 9.58
C GLY A 154 -16.95 -1.93 8.34
N PRO A 155 -17.05 -1.32 7.16
CA PRO A 155 -16.58 -1.94 5.93
C PRO A 155 -15.05 -2.08 5.93
N ALA A 156 -14.56 -3.24 5.49
CA ALA A 156 -13.15 -3.53 5.32
C ALA A 156 -12.61 -3.05 3.96
N PHE A 157 -13.50 -2.60 3.07
CA PHE A 157 -13.18 -1.93 1.82
C PHE A 157 -14.09 -0.71 1.63
N ILE A 158 -13.51 0.43 1.31
CA ILE A 158 -14.24 1.65 0.96
C ILE A 158 -13.64 2.23 -0.32
N LYS A 159 -14.51 2.61 -1.27
CA LYS A 159 -14.13 3.37 -2.46
C LYS A 159 -14.89 4.69 -2.55
N ARG A 160 -14.17 5.76 -2.89
CA ARG A 160 -14.68 7.13 -3.06
C ARG A 160 -14.41 7.65 -4.44
N ASP A 161 -15.32 8.50 -4.90
CA ASP A 161 -15.12 9.25 -6.13
C ASP A 161 -14.00 10.28 -5.93
N PRO A 162 -13.01 10.37 -6.84
CA PRO A 162 -11.85 11.23 -6.69
C PRO A 162 -12.16 12.72 -6.82
N GLN A 163 -13.32 13.11 -7.37
CA GLN A 163 -13.72 14.51 -7.49
C GLN A 163 -14.68 14.94 -6.39
N THR A 164 -15.72 14.15 -6.10
CA THR A 164 -16.77 14.51 -5.13
C THR A 164 -16.45 14.05 -3.71
N GLY A 165 -15.58 13.05 -3.54
CA GLY A 165 -15.29 12.40 -2.26
C GLY A 165 -16.42 11.52 -1.73
N VAL A 166 -17.50 11.36 -2.50
CA VAL A 166 -18.63 10.50 -2.14
C VAL A 166 -18.16 9.05 -2.11
N VAL A 167 -18.46 8.35 -1.00
CA VAL A 167 -18.31 6.90 -0.94
C VAL A 167 -19.34 6.29 -1.90
N PHE A 168 -18.86 5.53 -2.88
CA PHE A 168 -19.74 4.87 -3.85
C PHE A 168 -19.68 3.35 -3.77
N HIS A 169 -18.75 2.79 -2.99
CA HIS A 169 -18.65 1.36 -2.75
C HIS A 169 -18.16 1.08 -1.32
N GLU A 170 -18.85 0.22 -0.61
CA GLU A 170 -18.47 -0.27 0.73
C GLU A 170 -18.66 -1.79 0.77
N GLU A 171 -17.64 -2.52 1.24
CA GLU A 171 -17.76 -3.96 1.51
C GLU A 171 -17.37 -4.30 2.95
N TRP A 172 -18.24 -5.05 3.63
CA TRP A 172 -17.99 -5.67 4.92
C TRP A 172 -17.44 -7.07 4.69
N LEU A 173 -16.24 -7.31 5.21
CA LEU A 173 -15.53 -8.57 5.05
C LEU A 173 -15.04 -9.03 6.42
N SER A 174 -15.10 -10.35 6.65
CA SER A 174 -14.44 -11.01 7.77
C SER A 174 -13.76 -12.27 7.29
N SER A 175 -12.55 -12.53 7.77
CA SER A 175 -11.73 -13.67 7.34
C SER A 175 -11.54 -13.77 5.81
N GLY A 176 -11.57 -12.63 5.10
CA GLY A 176 -11.42 -12.57 3.63
C GLY A 176 -12.67 -12.89 2.82
N GLY A 177 -13.84 -13.09 3.44
CA GLY A 177 -15.13 -13.27 2.76
C GLY A 177 -16.17 -12.23 3.18
N SER A 178 -17.17 -11.99 2.34
CA SER A 178 -18.29 -11.10 2.67
C SER A 178 -19.00 -11.57 3.93
N TYR A 179 -19.12 -10.67 4.91
CA TYR A 179 -19.75 -10.97 6.19
C TYR A 179 -20.27 -9.70 6.83
N ARG A 180 -21.46 -9.78 7.43
CA ARG A 180 -22.01 -8.71 8.27
C ARG A 180 -22.94 -9.32 9.32
N GLN A 181 -23.01 -8.71 10.50
CA GLN A 181 -23.97 -9.15 11.54
C GLN A 181 -25.40 -9.02 11.03
N ASP A 182 -25.76 -7.84 10.51
CA ASP A 182 -27.07 -7.55 9.93
C ASP A 182 -26.96 -6.56 8.76
N GLY A 183 -27.76 -6.80 7.72
CA GLY A 183 -27.86 -5.96 6.52
C GLY A 183 -26.95 -6.42 5.37
N PRO A 184 -26.80 -5.58 4.33
CA PRO A 184 -25.98 -5.92 3.17
C PRO A 184 -24.49 -5.85 3.50
N ALA A 185 -23.72 -6.86 3.08
CA ALA A 185 -22.27 -6.82 3.16
C ALA A 185 -21.64 -6.04 1.99
N VAL A 186 -22.39 -5.71 0.94
CA VAL A 186 -21.91 -4.88 -0.17
C VAL A 186 -22.93 -3.77 -0.46
N ILE A 187 -22.46 -2.53 -0.53
CA ILE A 187 -23.31 -1.36 -0.83
C ILE A 187 -22.67 -0.56 -1.96
N PHE A 188 -23.45 -0.26 -3.00
CA PHE A 188 -23.10 0.66 -4.06
C PHE A 188 -23.95 1.92 -3.98
N ARG A 189 -23.34 3.07 -4.29
CA ARG A 189 -24.01 4.37 -4.34
C ARG A 189 -23.67 5.10 -5.64
N ASP A 190 -24.51 6.04 -6.03
CA ASP A 190 -24.19 6.96 -7.11
C ASP A 190 -23.05 7.91 -6.65
N PRO A 191 -21.96 8.04 -7.44
CA PRO A 191 -20.77 8.80 -7.04
C PRO A 191 -20.97 10.31 -6.96
N ASN A 192 -22.10 10.85 -7.44
CA ASN A 192 -22.38 12.29 -7.37
C ASN A 192 -23.30 12.63 -6.19
N THR A 193 -24.28 11.78 -5.93
CA THR A 193 -25.37 12.05 -4.98
C THR A 193 -25.25 11.26 -3.68
N GLY A 194 -24.50 10.16 -3.67
CA GLY A 194 -24.41 9.22 -2.54
C GLY A 194 -25.67 8.38 -2.33
N ALA A 195 -26.66 8.48 -3.22
CA ALA A 195 -27.87 7.67 -3.19
C ALA A 195 -27.52 6.20 -3.43
N ILE A 196 -28.08 5.28 -2.63
CA ILE A 196 -27.86 3.84 -2.81
C ILE A 196 -28.43 3.41 -4.16
N THR A 197 -27.61 2.78 -4.98
CA THR A 197 -27.98 2.25 -6.30
C THR A 197 -28.24 0.74 -6.24
N SER A 198 -27.45 0.00 -5.45
CA SER A 198 -27.66 -1.41 -5.17
C SER A 198 -27.09 -1.83 -3.83
N VAL A 199 -27.61 -2.94 -3.30
CA VAL A 199 -27.10 -3.64 -2.14
C VAL A 199 -27.05 -5.13 -2.44
N GLU A 200 -25.98 -5.80 -2.01
CA GLU A 200 -25.75 -7.22 -2.28
C GLU A 200 -25.30 -7.93 -1.01
N GLU A 201 -25.29 -9.27 -1.04
CA GLU A 201 -24.80 -10.12 0.05
C GLU A 201 -25.51 -9.80 1.38
N MET A 202 -26.81 -10.09 1.47
CA MET A 202 -27.62 -9.80 2.66
C MET A 202 -27.34 -10.78 3.80
N PHE A 203 -27.22 -10.26 5.03
CA PHE A 203 -27.05 -11.05 6.25
C PHE A 203 -28.09 -10.69 7.32
N PHE A 204 -28.50 -11.68 8.12
CA PHE A 204 -29.29 -11.52 9.33
C PHE A 204 -28.73 -12.43 10.43
N GLU A 205 -28.41 -11.87 11.59
CA GLU A 205 -27.75 -12.57 12.69
C GLU A 205 -26.51 -13.38 12.24
N GLY A 206 -25.73 -12.81 11.31
CA GLY A 206 -24.52 -13.43 10.75
C GLY A 206 -24.75 -14.51 9.68
N ASN A 207 -26.01 -14.83 9.35
CA ASN A 207 -26.34 -15.80 8.31
C ASN A 207 -26.74 -15.10 7.01
N ARG A 208 -26.19 -15.57 5.88
CA ARG A 208 -26.57 -15.05 4.56
C ARG A 208 -28.03 -15.38 4.24
N VAL A 209 -28.76 -14.40 3.70
CA VAL A 209 -30.15 -14.55 3.24
C VAL A 209 -30.27 -14.17 1.77
N ASP A 210 -31.24 -14.77 1.07
CA ASP A 210 -31.33 -14.70 -0.40
C ASP A 210 -31.75 -13.31 -0.93
N SER A 211 -32.48 -12.53 -0.13
CA SER A 211 -32.97 -11.22 -0.56
C SER A 211 -33.22 -10.22 0.57
N GLN A 212 -33.33 -8.94 0.21
CA GLN A 212 -33.77 -7.88 1.11
C GLN A 212 -35.17 -8.15 1.70
N ARG A 213 -36.04 -8.84 0.95
CA ARG A 213 -37.36 -9.25 1.44
C ARG A 213 -37.23 -10.26 2.57
N ASP A 214 -36.34 -11.25 2.43
CA ASP A 214 -36.12 -12.28 3.44
C ASP A 214 -35.46 -11.71 4.69
N PHE A 215 -34.55 -10.76 4.53
CA PHE A 215 -34.01 -9.96 5.63
C PHE A 215 -35.12 -9.21 6.38
N ASN A 216 -36.01 -8.50 5.65
CA ASN A 216 -37.11 -7.74 6.25
C ASN A 216 -38.13 -8.63 6.97
N GLN A 217 -38.32 -9.88 6.51
CA GLN A 217 -39.18 -10.85 7.18
C GLN A 217 -38.53 -11.41 8.44
N SER A 218 -37.25 -11.78 8.36
CA SER A 218 -36.48 -12.35 9.46
C SER A 218 -36.35 -11.36 10.62
N SER A 219 -36.02 -10.10 10.32
CA SER A 219 -35.92 -9.03 11.32
C SER A 219 -37.24 -8.70 12.04
N ARG A 220 -38.39 -8.95 11.42
CA ARG A 220 -39.72 -8.77 12.04
C ARG A 220 -40.16 -9.95 12.90
N ALA A 221 -39.62 -11.14 12.64
CA ALA A 221 -40.00 -12.35 13.38
C ALA A 221 -39.46 -12.38 14.82
N GLY A 222 -38.51 -11.50 15.15
CA GLY A 222 -37.80 -11.51 16.43
C GLY A 222 -36.83 -12.69 16.56
N PRO A 223 -35.95 -12.69 17.58
CA PRO A 223 -35.01 -13.79 17.79
C PRO A 223 -35.81 -15.09 18.03
N LYS A 224 -35.46 -16.14 17.30
CA LYS A 224 -36.00 -17.48 17.58
C LYS A 224 -35.42 -17.98 18.91
N PRO A 225 -36.24 -18.59 19.78
CA PRO A 225 -35.82 -19.06 21.10
C PRO A 225 -34.74 -20.14 21.04
#